data_AF-A0A1I3Q948-F1
#
_entry.id   AF-A0A1I3Q948-F1
#
_cell.length_a   1.000
_cell.length_b   1.000
_cell.length_c   1.000
_cell.angle_alpha   90.00
_cell.angle_beta   90.00
_cell.angle_gamma   90.00
#
_symmetry.space_group_name_H-M   'P 1'
#
loop_
_entity.id
_entity.type
_entity.pdbx_description
1 polymer ?
#
loop_
_entity_poly.entity_id
_entity_poly.type
_entity_poly.pdbx_seq_one_letter_code
_entity_poly.pdbx_strand_id
1 'polypeptide(L)'
;MTDGKAVWFERYVAATSAAASRDPGAQIGGPLPCPCCGFPTLSERAAWEICRICWWEDDGQDDSSADQVWGGPSGKYSLSDARRNFADHQHMYDAGQGIDVVTSPSAARLSLLTYVASLGAGGATLDMAGLKTLLAKAATPMTASLLPKYSNPTSDADHPRIPRGSPMRFFHV
;
A
#
# COMPACT_ATOMS: atom_id res chain seq x y z
N MET A 1 -25.74 -2.23 -17.71
CA MET A 1 -25.35 -2.38 -16.29
C MET A 1 -23.85 -2.16 -16.25
N THR A 2 -23.43 -0.90 -16.12
CA THR A 2 -22.02 -0.50 -16.25
C THR A 2 -21.29 -0.78 -14.94
N ASP A 3 -20.21 -1.54 -15.07
CA ASP A 3 -19.39 -2.05 -13.98
C ASP A 3 -18.76 -0.89 -13.17
N GLY A 4 -19.14 -0.77 -11.90
CA GLY A 4 -18.67 0.30 -11.01
C GLY A 4 -17.16 0.28 -10.76
N LYS A 5 -16.46 -0.80 -11.15
CA LYS A 5 -15.02 -1.00 -11.01
C LYS A 5 -14.18 -0.13 -11.97
N ALA A 6 -14.61 -0.01 -13.23
CA ALA A 6 -13.95 0.87 -14.21
C ALA A 6 -14.13 2.35 -13.85
N VAL A 7 -15.32 2.70 -13.34
CA VAL A 7 -15.66 4.06 -12.92
C VAL A 7 -14.80 4.53 -11.73
N TRP A 8 -14.41 3.63 -10.82
CA TRP A 8 -13.52 4.00 -9.71
C TRP A 8 -12.09 4.27 -10.18
N PHE A 9 -11.49 3.38 -10.98
CA PHE A 9 -10.12 3.56 -11.49
C PHE A 9 -10.03 4.79 -12.40
N GLU A 10 -11.01 5.00 -13.29
CA GLU A 10 -11.06 6.18 -14.13
C GLU A 10 -11.28 7.46 -13.32
N ARG A 11 -12.12 7.46 -12.28
CA ARG A 11 -12.28 8.63 -11.40
C ARG A 11 -11.06 8.88 -10.53
N TYR A 12 -10.36 7.85 -10.11
CA TYR A 12 -9.14 7.92 -9.30
C TYR A 12 -7.95 8.46 -10.14
N VAL A 13 -7.80 8.00 -11.38
CA VAL A 13 -6.84 8.53 -12.35
C VAL A 13 -7.25 9.93 -12.83
N ALA A 14 -8.52 10.19 -13.10
CA ALA A 14 -8.99 11.51 -13.55
C ALA A 14 -8.91 12.58 -12.44
N ALA A 15 -9.15 12.23 -11.17
CA ALA A 15 -8.99 13.16 -10.04
C ALA A 15 -7.51 13.51 -9.80
N THR A 16 -6.59 12.57 -10.04
CA THR A 16 -5.14 12.83 -9.97
C THR A 16 -4.62 13.57 -11.21
N SER A 17 -5.21 13.33 -12.39
CA SER A 17 -4.87 14.03 -13.64
C SER A 17 -5.44 15.46 -13.73
N ALA A 18 -6.64 15.71 -13.22
CA ALA A 18 -7.28 17.02 -13.27
C ALA A 18 -6.60 18.05 -12.35
N ALA A 19 -6.06 17.61 -11.21
CA ALA A 19 -5.25 18.44 -10.31
C ALA A 19 -3.88 18.84 -10.92
N ALA A 20 -3.41 18.14 -11.96
CA ALA A 20 -2.11 18.34 -12.59
C ALA A 20 -2.04 19.49 -13.61
N SER A 21 -3.14 20.22 -13.87
CA SER A 21 -3.25 21.11 -15.04
C SER A 21 -3.12 22.62 -14.76
N ARG A 22 -2.73 23.06 -13.56
CA ARG A 22 -2.63 24.50 -13.22
C ARG A 22 -1.27 25.03 -12.74
N ASP A 23 -0.23 24.20 -12.67
CA ASP A 23 1.12 24.69 -12.30
C ASP A 23 2.23 23.81 -12.93
N PRO A 24 2.99 24.31 -13.91
CA PRO A 24 4.12 23.59 -14.52
C PRO A 24 5.29 23.30 -13.57
N GLY A 25 5.28 23.85 -12.34
CA GLY A 25 6.31 23.62 -11.33
C GLY A 25 5.93 22.66 -10.19
N ALA A 26 4.69 22.17 -10.14
CA ALA A 26 4.24 21.25 -9.10
C ALA A 26 4.64 19.81 -9.45
N GLN A 27 5.54 19.22 -8.65
CA GLN A 27 5.89 17.80 -8.75
C GLN A 27 4.62 16.93 -8.80
N ILE A 28 4.47 16.14 -9.88
CA ILE A 28 3.48 15.06 -10.00
C ILE A 28 3.92 13.94 -9.03
N GLY A 29 3.72 14.10 -7.71
CA GLY A 29 4.51 13.31 -6.76
C GLY A 29 4.00 13.30 -5.33
N GLY A 30 2.70 13.05 -5.14
CA GLY A 30 2.13 12.76 -3.82
C GLY A 30 2.22 11.27 -3.49
N PRO A 31 2.27 10.90 -2.19
CA PRO A 31 2.27 9.50 -1.80
C PRO A 31 0.99 8.79 -2.28
N LEU A 32 1.15 7.59 -2.78
CA LEU A 32 0.11 6.77 -3.37
C LEU A 32 -0.55 5.88 -2.30
N PRO A 33 -1.87 5.63 -2.37
CA PRO A 33 -2.61 4.82 -1.40
C PRO A 33 -2.21 3.36 -1.45
N CYS A 34 -1.95 2.74 -0.31
CA CYS A 34 -1.70 1.30 -0.22
C CYS A 34 -2.93 0.51 -0.74
N PRO A 35 -2.76 -0.54 -1.56
CA PRO A 35 -3.88 -1.34 -2.05
C PRO A 35 -4.63 -2.10 -0.95
N CYS A 36 -3.97 -2.35 0.18
CA CYS A 36 -4.57 -2.99 1.37
C CYS A 36 -5.37 -1.98 2.21
N CYS A 37 -4.71 -0.95 2.76
CA CYS A 37 -5.37 -0.06 3.74
C CYS A 37 -5.92 1.25 3.17
N GLY A 38 -5.62 1.58 1.91
CA GLY A 38 -6.09 2.81 1.25
C GLY A 38 -5.39 4.10 1.69
N PHE A 39 -4.53 4.08 2.70
CA PHE A 39 -3.80 5.27 3.15
C PHE A 39 -2.61 5.60 2.24
N PRO A 40 -2.33 6.90 1.99
CA PRO A 40 -1.25 7.33 1.10
C PRO A 40 0.11 7.17 1.79
N THR A 41 0.66 5.96 1.68
CA THR A 41 1.92 5.59 2.33
C THR A 41 3.05 5.26 1.37
N LEU A 42 2.73 5.00 0.10
CA LEU A 42 3.67 4.48 -0.89
C LEU A 42 4.25 5.63 -1.73
N SER A 43 5.51 5.53 -2.09
CA SER A 43 6.19 6.48 -2.97
C SER A 43 6.02 6.12 -4.45
N GLU A 44 5.89 4.82 -4.77
CA GLU A 44 5.74 4.28 -6.12
C GLU A 44 4.79 3.06 -6.10
N ARG A 45 4.22 2.68 -7.26
CA ARG A 45 3.45 1.44 -7.44
C ARG A 45 4.33 0.26 -7.80
N ALA A 46 4.00 -0.93 -7.29
CA ALA A 46 4.66 -2.20 -7.62
C ALA A 46 6.19 -2.13 -7.43
N ALA A 47 6.63 -1.39 -6.41
CA ALA A 47 8.03 -1.12 -6.12
C ALA A 47 8.53 -1.85 -4.86
N TRP A 48 7.79 -2.86 -4.39
CA TRP A 48 8.11 -3.66 -3.21
C TRP A 48 8.18 -2.83 -1.92
N GLU A 49 7.49 -1.69 -1.89
CA GLU A 49 7.45 -0.85 -0.70
C GLU A 49 6.45 -1.43 0.31
N ILE A 50 6.89 -1.59 1.56
CA ILE A 50 6.03 -2.04 2.66
C ILE A 50 5.27 -0.85 3.24
N CYS A 51 3.94 -0.96 3.26
CA CYS A 51 3.08 0.03 3.89
C CYS A 51 3.36 0.12 5.40
N ARG A 52 3.81 1.29 5.86
CA ARG A 52 4.08 1.55 7.28
C ARG A 52 2.86 1.50 8.20
N ILE A 53 1.64 1.49 7.66
CA ILE A 53 0.42 1.33 8.44
C ILE A 53 0.10 -0.17 8.59
N CYS A 54 -0.28 -0.82 7.49
CA CYS A 54 -0.84 -2.17 7.52
C CYS A 54 0.17 -3.30 7.31
N TRP A 55 1.42 -2.99 6.94
CA TRP A 55 2.50 -3.93 6.63
C TRP A 55 2.36 -4.75 5.34
N TRP A 56 1.40 -4.44 4.47
CA TRP A 56 1.34 -5.00 3.11
C TRP A 56 2.50 -4.52 2.23
N GLU A 57 3.15 -5.42 1.49
CA GLU A 57 4.13 -5.09 0.46
C GLU A 57 3.45 -4.81 -0.88
N ASP A 58 3.77 -3.68 -1.50
CA ASP A 58 3.26 -3.35 -2.83
C ASP A 58 4.08 -4.05 -3.93
N ASP A 59 3.78 -5.32 -4.16
CA ASP A 59 4.33 -6.19 -5.20
C ASP A 59 3.60 -6.05 -6.56
N GLY A 60 2.60 -5.18 -6.63
CA GLY A 60 1.77 -4.95 -7.81
C GLY A 60 0.46 -5.74 -7.83
N GLN A 61 0.16 -6.51 -6.79
CA GLN A 61 -1.13 -7.16 -6.65
C GLN A 61 -2.27 -6.14 -6.49
N ASP A 62 -3.38 -6.38 -7.18
CA ASP A 62 -4.53 -5.46 -7.27
C ASP A 62 -5.88 -6.22 -7.21
N ASP A 63 -6.99 -5.52 -7.47
CA ASP A 63 -8.34 -6.10 -7.40
C ASP A 63 -8.56 -7.33 -8.31
N SER A 64 -7.88 -7.39 -9.46
CA SER A 64 -8.01 -8.51 -10.39
C SER A 64 -7.31 -9.78 -9.87
N SER A 65 -6.34 -9.59 -9.01
CA SER A 65 -5.51 -10.63 -8.40
C SER A 65 -5.74 -10.75 -6.90
N ALA A 66 -6.72 -10.04 -6.32
CA ALA A 66 -6.78 -9.80 -4.87
C ALA A 66 -6.95 -11.06 -4.02
N ASP A 67 -7.57 -12.11 -4.56
CA ASP A 67 -7.81 -13.38 -3.86
C ASP A 67 -6.64 -14.38 -4.03
N GLN A 68 -5.63 -14.03 -4.82
CA GLN A 68 -4.45 -14.88 -5.00
C GLN A 68 -3.46 -14.68 -3.85
N VAL A 69 -2.68 -15.72 -3.54
CA VAL A 69 -1.58 -15.63 -2.58
C VAL A 69 -0.28 -15.62 -3.38
N TRP A 70 0.42 -14.48 -3.39
CA TRP A 70 1.68 -14.34 -4.13
C TRP A 70 2.90 -14.72 -3.30
N GLY A 71 2.86 -14.62 -1.97
CA GLY A 71 3.98 -15.03 -1.12
C GLY A 71 4.83 -13.84 -0.64
N GLY A 72 6.14 -14.05 -0.56
CA GLY A 72 7.09 -13.02 -0.15
C GLY A 72 6.84 -12.48 1.27
N PRO A 73 7.08 -11.19 1.52
CA PRO A 73 6.76 -10.49 2.78
C PRO A 73 5.28 -10.50 3.16
N SER A 74 4.40 -10.56 2.17
CA SER A 74 2.96 -10.74 2.36
C SER A 74 2.60 -12.19 2.75
N GLY A 75 3.55 -13.12 2.62
CA GLY A 75 3.46 -14.48 3.17
C GLY A 75 2.25 -15.26 2.62
N LYS A 76 1.48 -15.87 3.52
CA LYS A 76 0.32 -16.69 3.16
C LYS A 76 -0.95 -15.88 2.85
N TYR A 77 -0.90 -14.55 2.89
CA TYR A 77 -2.08 -13.69 2.81
C TYR A 77 -2.33 -13.24 1.38
N SER A 78 -3.59 -13.32 0.94
CA SER A 78 -4.05 -12.60 -0.24
C SER A 78 -4.30 -11.12 0.09
N LEU A 79 -4.39 -10.25 -0.92
CA LEU A 79 -4.77 -8.85 -0.71
C LEU A 79 -6.17 -8.74 -0.10
N SER A 80 -7.09 -9.63 -0.46
CA SER A 80 -8.43 -9.74 0.14
C SER A 80 -8.36 -10.09 1.63
N ASP A 81 -7.48 -11.00 2.04
CA ASP A 81 -7.28 -11.33 3.45
C ASP A 81 -6.68 -10.14 4.21
N ALA A 82 -5.66 -9.51 3.63
CA ALA A 82 -5.01 -8.35 4.22
C ALA A 82 -5.97 -7.17 4.43
N ARG A 83 -6.86 -6.90 3.46
CA ARG A 83 -7.91 -5.88 3.58
C ARG A 83 -8.88 -6.18 4.71
N ARG A 84 -9.32 -7.44 4.82
CA ARG A 84 -10.22 -7.90 5.90
C ARG A 84 -9.55 -7.79 7.26
N ASN A 85 -8.31 -8.25 7.37
CA ASN A 85 -7.52 -8.18 8.60
C ASN A 85 -7.26 -6.72 9.02
N PHE A 86 -6.95 -5.85 8.06
CA PHE A 86 -6.77 -4.42 8.33
C PHE A 86 -8.06 -3.77 8.84
N ALA A 87 -9.21 -4.10 8.24
CA ALA A 87 -10.50 -3.59 8.70
C ALA A 87 -10.84 -4.04 10.14
N ASP A 88 -10.43 -5.25 10.53
CA ASP A 88 -10.69 -5.82 11.86
C ASP A 88 -9.73 -5.30 12.93
N HIS A 89 -8.41 -5.28 12.66
CA HIS A 89 -7.39 -5.00 13.67
C HIS A 89 -6.16 -4.23 13.14
N GLN A 90 -6.34 -3.44 12.07
CA GLN A 90 -5.38 -2.43 11.58
C GLN A 90 -4.00 -2.95 11.13
N HIS A 91 -3.89 -4.21 10.74
CA HIS A 91 -2.72 -4.78 10.06
C HIS A 91 -3.09 -5.95 9.14
N MET A 92 -2.19 -6.37 8.24
CA MET A 92 -2.51 -7.40 7.23
C MET A 92 -2.55 -8.85 7.76
N TYR A 93 -1.89 -9.14 8.87
CA TYR A 93 -1.75 -10.51 9.41
C TYR A 93 -3.03 -10.98 10.09
N ASP A 94 -3.28 -12.30 10.16
CA ASP A 94 -4.34 -12.84 11.04
C ASP A 94 -4.12 -12.38 12.50
N ALA A 95 -5.20 -12.31 13.27
CA ALA A 95 -5.14 -11.99 14.69
C ALA A 95 -4.17 -12.95 15.42
N GLY A 96 -3.20 -12.39 16.14
CA GLY A 96 -2.16 -13.15 16.85
C GLY A 96 -1.03 -13.71 15.97
N GLN A 97 -0.99 -13.41 14.67
CA GLN A 97 0.07 -13.82 13.73
C GLN A 97 0.92 -12.65 13.23
N GLY A 98 0.82 -11.48 13.87
CA GLY A 98 1.62 -10.31 13.52
C GLY A 98 3.10 -10.49 13.85
N ILE A 99 3.97 -9.85 13.06
CA ILE A 99 5.40 -9.72 13.34
C ILE A 99 5.66 -8.76 14.53
N ASP A 100 6.88 -8.78 15.09
CA ASP A 100 7.24 -8.02 16.30
C ASP A 100 6.86 -6.53 16.27
N VAL A 101 7.09 -5.85 15.14
CA VAL A 101 6.74 -4.43 14.98
C VAL A 101 5.23 -4.16 14.98
N VAL A 102 4.42 -5.18 14.69
CA VAL A 102 2.96 -5.13 14.76
C VAL A 102 2.47 -5.50 16.17
N THR A 103 3.01 -6.56 16.77
CA THR A 103 2.57 -7.05 18.08
C THR A 103 3.14 -6.25 19.26
N SER A 104 4.28 -5.59 19.06
CA SER A 104 4.97 -4.75 20.05
C SER A 104 5.31 -3.37 19.43
N PRO A 105 4.31 -2.52 19.14
CA PRO A 105 4.52 -1.26 18.44
C PRO A 105 5.27 -0.24 19.33
N SER A 106 6.15 0.54 18.72
CA SER A 106 6.76 1.70 19.37
C SER A 106 5.71 2.77 19.70
N ALA A 107 6.02 3.69 20.62
CA ALA A 107 5.13 4.82 20.93
C ALA A 107 4.80 5.68 19.69
N ALA A 108 5.77 5.83 18.77
CA ALA A 108 5.56 6.54 17.51
C ALA A 108 4.59 5.79 16.58
N ARG A 109 4.72 4.46 16.50
CA ARG A 109 3.78 3.62 15.73
C ARG A 109 2.39 3.62 16.35
N LEU A 110 2.27 3.55 17.68
CA LEU A 110 0.99 3.70 18.37
C LEU A 110 0.32 5.03 18.05
N SER A 111 1.08 6.14 18.02
CA SER A 111 0.56 7.45 17.65
C SER A 111 -0.01 7.47 16.22
N LEU A 112 0.67 6.81 15.27
CA LEU A 112 0.17 6.65 13.90
C LEU A 112 -1.11 5.80 13.84
N LEU A 113 -1.17 4.67 14.54
CA LEU A 113 -2.34 3.79 14.54
C LEU A 113 -3.56 4.44 15.21
N THR A 114 -3.36 5.19 16.28
CA THR A 114 -4.41 6.01 16.93
C THR A 114 -4.97 7.06 15.97
N TYR A 115 -4.11 7.72 15.20
CA TYR A 115 -4.54 8.66 14.17
C TYR A 115 -5.34 7.97 13.05
N VAL A 116 -4.88 6.80 12.58
CA VAL A 116 -5.61 6.02 11.57
C VAL A 116 -6.99 5.58 12.08
N ALA A 117 -7.08 5.15 13.34
CA ALA A 117 -8.34 4.73 13.95
C ALA A 117 -9.34 5.88 14.07
N SER A 118 -8.88 7.10 14.39
CA SER A 118 -9.78 8.26 14.53
C SER A 118 -10.42 8.69 13.21
N LEU A 119 -9.78 8.40 12.07
CA LEU A 119 -10.32 8.65 10.73
C LEU A 119 -11.45 7.67 10.38
N GLY A 120 -11.36 6.41 10.81
CA GLY A 120 -12.37 5.38 10.57
C GLY A 120 -13.68 5.60 11.35
N ALA A 121 -13.61 6.28 12.50
CA ALA A 121 -14.76 6.57 13.35
C ALA A 121 -15.64 7.74 12.84
N GLY A 122 -15.35 8.30 11.66
CA GLY A 122 -16.08 9.44 11.09
C GLY A 122 -15.82 10.78 11.79
N GLY A 123 -14.84 10.83 12.72
CA GLY A 123 -14.58 11.99 13.57
C GLY A 123 -13.53 12.98 13.04
N ALA A 124 -12.78 12.63 11.99
CA ALA A 124 -11.68 13.46 11.49
C ALA A 124 -11.51 13.38 9.98
N THR A 125 -11.14 14.51 9.37
CA THR A 125 -10.70 14.59 7.98
C THR A 125 -9.22 14.21 7.89
N LEU A 126 -8.83 13.51 6.82
CA LEU A 126 -7.42 13.19 6.58
C LEU A 126 -6.59 14.47 6.41
N ASP A 127 -5.63 14.65 7.31
CA ASP A 127 -4.59 15.68 7.26
C ASP A 127 -3.31 15.06 6.71
N MET A 128 -2.99 15.40 5.46
CA MET A 128 -1.83 14.87 4.75
C MET A 128 -0.50 15.28 5.40
N ALA A 129 -0.40 16.48 5.97
CA ALA A 129 0.83 16.96 6.61
C ALA A 129 1.05 16.26 7.96
N GLY A 130 -0.01 16.11 8.75
CA GLY A 130 -0.02 15.33 9.98
C GLY A 130 0.33 13.86 9.72
N LEU A 131 -0.30 13.23 8.72
CA LEU A 131 0.00 11.85 8.34
C LEU A 131 1.47 11.69 7.92
N LYS A 132 2.01 12.58 7.08
CA LYS A 132 3.42 12.54 6.66
C LYS A 132 4.37 12.63 7.87
N THR A 133 4.05 13.47 8.84
CA THR A 133 4.82 13.62 10.07
C THR A 133 4.80 12.35 10.91
N LEU A 134 3.62 11.74 11.07
CA LEU A 134 3.46 10.48 11.80
C LEU A 134 4.18 9.32 11.12
N LEU A 135 4.08 9.21 9.80
CA LEU A 135 4.79 8.20 9.00
C LEU A 135 6.31 8.35 9.12
N ALA A 136 6.83 9.58 9.10
CA ALA A 136 8.25 9.85 9.28
C ALA A 136 8.74 9.46 10.69
N LYS A 137 7.94 9.73 11.73
CA LYS A 137 8.26 9.35 13.12
C LYS A 137 8.15 7.85 13.38
N ALA A 138 7.18 7.19 12.76
CA ALA A 138 6.95 5.76 12.89
C ALA A 138 7.92 4.92 12.06
N ALA A 139 8.70 5.54 11.16
CA ALA A 139 9.79 4.87 10.46
C ALA A 139 10.90 4.56 11.47
N THR A 140 10.91 3.34 12.00
CA THR A 140 12.15 2.73 12.49
C THR A 140 13.16 2.82 11.34
N PRO A 141 14.45 3.12 11.57
CA PRO A 141 15.44 2.91 10.51
C PRO A 141 15.37 1.42 10.14
N MET A 142 14.74 1.12 9.00
CA MET A 142 14.77 -0.20 8.39
C MET A 142 16.19 -0.39 7.88
N THR A 143 17.09 -0.73 8.79
CA THR A 143 18.35 -1.34 8.40
C THR A 143 18.01 -2.72 7.84
N ALA A 144 18.77 -3.17 6.84
CA ALA A 144 18.58 -4.47 6.18
C ALA A 144 18.51 -5.68 7.15
N SER A 145 18.90 -5.49 8.41
CA SER A 145 18.85 -6.50 9.48
C SER A 145 17.46 -6.77 10.07
N LEU A 146 16.46 -5.90 9.84
CA LEU A 146 15.09 -6.06 10.35
C LEU A 146 14.11 -6.63 9.34
N LEU A 147 14.53 -6.81 8.08
CA LEU A 147 13.78 -7.64 7.15
C LEU A 147 13.85 -9.08 7.68
N PRO A 148 12.71 -9.81 7.77
CA PRO A 148 12.73 -11.24 8.07
C PRO A 148 13.80 -11.88 7.19
N LYS A 149 14.74 -12.61 7.80
CA LYS A 149 15.82 -13.26 7.06
C LYS A 149 15.17 -14.11 5.97
N TYR A 150 15.30 -13.67 4.72
CA TYR A 150 14.93 -14.44 3.54
C TYR A 150 15.83 -15.68 3.48
N SER A 151 15.45 -16.75 4.19
CA SER A 151 15.84 -18.09 3.79
C SER A 151 14.95 -18.47 2.62
N ASN A 152 15.45 -18.23 1.41
CA ASN A 152 14.85 -18.66 0.15
C ASN A 152 15.03 -20.18 0.01
N PRO A 153 13.94 -20.95 -0.20
CA PRO A 153 14.06 -22.11 -1.06
C PRO A 153 12.86 -22.25 -2.01
N THR A 154 12.47 -21.20 -2.73
CA THR A 154 11.70 -21.34 -3.97
C THR A 154 12.07 -20.19 -4.89
N SER A 155 12.74 -20.55 -5.99
CA SER A 155 13.25 -19.70 -7.06
C SER A 155 12.31 -18.55 -7.46
N ASP A 156 12.91 -17.43 -7.89
CA ASP A 156 12.34 -16.26 -8.60
C ASP A 156 11.53 -16.58 -9.90
N ALA A 157 11.06 -17.83 -10.06
CA ALA A 157 10.40 -18.35 -11.25
C ALA A 157 8.86 -18.37 -11.15
N ASP A 158 8.27 -18.28 -9.95
CA ASP A 158 6.81 -18.42 -9.75
C ASP A 158 6.07 -17.11 -9.48
N HIS A 159 6.73 -15.96 -9.44
CA HIS A 159 6.03 -14.68 -9.36
C HIS A 159 5.78 -14.13 -10.77
N PRO A 160 4.52 -13.84 -11.16
CA PRO A 160 4.24 -13.25 -12.46
C PRO A 160 4.94 -11.90 -12.52
N ARG A 161 6.01 -11.82 -13.33
CA ARG A 161 6.65 -10.53 -13.66
C ARG A 161 5.60 -9.70 -14.41
N ILE A 162 5.06 -8.68 -13.75
CA ILE A 162 4.32 -7.64 -14.46
C ILE A 162 5.32 -7.00 -15.45
N PRO A 163 5.08 -7.03 -16.76
CA PRO A 163 5.99 -6.41 -17.70
C PRO A 163 6.02 -4.91 -17.42
N ARG A 164 7.21 -4.38 -17.10
CA ARG A 164 7.44 -2.92 -17.10
C ARG A 164 6.96 -2.37 -18.44
N GLY A 165 6.09 -1.36 -18.37
CA GLY A 165 5.31 -0.84 -19.49
C GLY A 165 6.09 -0.79 -20.80
N SER A 166 5.57 -1.48 -21.82
CA SER A 166 6.03 -1.26 -23.18
C SER A 166 5.63 0.16 -23.60
N PRO A 167 6.52 0.96 -24.22
CA PRO A 167 6.11 2.25 -24.76
C PRO A 167 5.05 2.00 -25.83
N MET A 168 3.92 2.70 -25.70
CA MET A 168 2.84 2.73 -26.68
C MET A 168 3.42 3.01 -28.06
N ARG A 169 3.43 1.98 -28.93
CA ARG A 169 3.66 2.17 -30.36
C ARG A 169 2.39 2.76 -30.93
N PHE A 170 2.40 4.07 -31.17
CA PHE A 170 1.40 4.73 -32.00
C PHE A 170 1.48 4.14 -33.41
N PHE A 171 0.52 3.29 -33.77
CA PHE A 171 0.21 3.03 -35.17
C PHE A 171 -0.65 4.19 -35.67
N HIS A 172 -0.06 5.05 -36.51
CA HIS A 172 -0.86 5.89 -37.38
C HIS A 172 -1.50 4.99 -38.45
N VAL A 173 -2.82 5.08 -38.57
CA VAL A 173 -3.56 4.71 -39.78
C VAL A 173 -3.66 5.96 -40.65
#